data_AF-A0A1F8F0I2-F1
#
_entry.id   AF-A0A1F8F0I2-F1
#
_cell.length_a   1.000
_cell.length_b   1.000
_cell.length_c   1.000
_cell.angle_alpha   90.00
_cell.angle_beta   90.00
_cell.angle_gamma   90.00
#
_symmetry.space_group_name_H-M   'P 1'
#
loop_
_entity.id
_entity.type
_entity.pdbx_description
1 polymer ?
#
loop_
_entity_poly.entity_id
_entity_poly.type
_entity_poly.pdbx_seq_one_letter_code
_entity_poly.pdbx_strand_id
1 'polypeptide(L)'
;MKWFRNENEKDLGSLTNARTNQHVEFEHCLKKISNIIDMRAAEEISEEEFRTKKLELLKDKHRLEELMNDNGDQLEKLLIKAEKIFNFAETAKAGFAAGSPEQCKRILADLGSNLQLHDRKLSITIEKPLVALKPAAKAVKEIHAPLEPRKNEITADELEGLYASNPIVLPG
;
A
#
# COMPACT_ATOMS: atom_id res chain seq x y z
N MET A 1 10.06 9.76 -5.35
CA MET A 1 9.66 9.24 -4.02
C MET A 1 8.61 10.05 -3.28
N LYS A 2 8.66 11.39 -3.25
CA LYS A 2 7.68 12.22 -2.49
C LYS A 2 6.21 11.95 -2.85
N TRP A 3 5.90 11.76 -4.15
CA TRP A 3 4.54 11.42 -4.59
C TRP A 3 4.09 10.04 -4.08
N PHE A 4 4.93 9.01 -4.24
CA PHE A 4 4.61 7.64 -3.81
C PHE A 4 4.41 7.56 -2.28
N ARG A 5 5.25 8.29 -1.52
CA ARG A 5 5.07 8.41 -0.07
C ARG A 5 3.80 9.16 0.30
N ASN A 6 3.54 10.31 -0.30
CA ASN A 6 2.34 11.09 0.00
C ASN A 6 1.05 10.34 -0.36
N GLU A 7 1.05 9.53 -1.43
CA GLU A 7 -0.10 8.68 -1.76
C GLU A 7 -0.25 7.53 -0.74
N ASN A 8 0.85 6.84 -0.43
CA ASN A 8 0.83 5.78 0.59
C ASN A 8 0.46 6.33 1.98
N GLU A 9 0.91 7.53 2.36
CA GLU A 9 0.57 8.18 3.63
C GLU A 9 -0.92 8.53 3.70
N LYS A 10 -1.53 8.93 2.58
CA LYS A 10 -2.98 9.17 2.51
C LYS A 10 -3.78 7.88 2.60
N ASP A 11 -3.36 6.84 1.88
CA ASP A 11 -4.02 5.54 1.87
C ASP A 11 -3.90 4.88 3.25
N LEU A 12 -2.70 4.87 3.83
CA LEU A 12 -2.44 4.38 5.18
C LEU A 12 -3.14 5.23 6.24
N GLY A 13 -3.16 6.56 6.10
CA GLY A 13 -3.86 7.47 7.00
C GLY A 13 -5.37 7.23 7.00
N SER A 14 -5.94 6.93 5.83
CA SER A 14 -7.36 6.59 5.72
C SER A 14 -7.67 5.24 6.37
N LEU A 15 -6.81 4.23 6.17
CA LEU A 15 -6.94 2.92 6.81
C LEU A 15 -6.77 2.97 8.33
N THR A 16 -5.80 3.76 8.84
CA THR A 16 -5.59 3.90 10.29
C THR A 16 -6.76 4.63 10.96
N ASN A 17 -7.30 5.66 10.32
CA ASN A 17 -8.50 6.36 10.81
C ASN A 17 -9.73 5.44 10.81
N ALA A 18 -9.94 4.66 9.74
CA ALA A 18 -11.02 3.69 9.68
C ALA A 18 -10.88 2.62 10.78
N ARG A 19 -9.68 2.07 10.97
CA ARG A 19 -9.38 1.06 11.99
C ARG A 19 -9.56 1.59 13.41
N THR A 20 -9.11 2.81 13.70
CA THR A 20 -9.27 3.43 15.03
C THR A 20 -10.74 3.67 15.36
N ASN A 21 -11.52 4.21 14.42
CA ASN A 21 -12.96 4.38 14.60
C ASN A 21 -13.68 3.05 14.84
N GLN A 22 -13.38 2.01 14.05
CA GLN A 22 -13.96 0.68 14.24
C GLN A 22 -13.60 0.06 15.59
N HIS A 23 -12.35 0.24 16.06
CA HIS A 23 -11.96 -0.20 17.40
C HIS A 23 -12.77 0.52 18.48
N VAL A 24 -12.97 1.83 18.36
CA VAL A 24 -13.80 2.59 19.30
C VAL A 24 -15.25 2.09 19.30
N GLU A 25 -15.83 1.85 18.12
CA GLU A 25 -17.19 1.29 18.00
C GLU A 25 -17.31 -0.10 18.62
N PHE A 26 -16.29 -0.95 18.43
CA PHE A 26 -16.24 -2.29 19.02
C PHE A 26 -16.16 -2.24 20.55
N GLU A 27 -15.31 -1.37 21.11
CA GLU A 27 -15.24 -1.13 22.56
C GLU A 27 -16.56 -0.62 23.14
N HIS A 28 -17.26 0.25 22.41
CA HIS A 28 -18.61 0.67 22.80
C HIS A 28 -19.61 -0.49 22.77
N CYS A 29 -19.51 -1.41 21.80
CA CYS A 29 -20.34 -2.61 21.74
C CYS A 29 -20.06 -3.53 22.94
N LEU A 30 -18.80 -3.73 23.33
CA LEU A 30 -18.42 -4.51 24.52
C LEU A 30 -19.01 -3.90 25.80
N LYS A 31 -18.93 -2.58 25.96
CA LYS A 31 -19.55 -1.88 27.10
C LYS A 31 -21.06 -2.08 27.15
N LYS A 32 -21.75 -1.99 26.01
CA LYS A 32 -23.19 -2.27 25.93
C LYS A 32 -23.53 -3.71 26.32
N ILE A 33 -22.73 -4.67 25.89
CA ILE A 33 -22.88 -6.08 26.26
C ILE A 33 -22.70 -6.27 27.77
N SER A 34 -21.66 -5.67 28.37
CA SER A 34 -21.45 -5.71 29.82
C SER A 34 -22.67 -5.15 30.56
N ASN A 35 -23.15 -3.97 30.15
CA ASN A 35 -24.26 -3.31 30.82
C ASN A 35 -25.55 -4.14 30.79
N ILE A 36 -25.87 -4.82 29.67
CA ILE A 36 -27.09 -5.67 29.63
C ILE A 36 -26.94 -6.94 30.48
N ILE A 37 -25.72 -7.44 30.65
CA ILE A 37 -25.44 -8.57 31.55
C ILE A 37 -25.66 -8.13 32.99
N ASP A 38 -25.13 -6.95 33.36
CA ASP A 38 -25.29 -6.39 34.70
C ASP A 38 -26.78 -6.11 35.02
N MET A 39 -27.53 -5.49 34.10
CA MET A 39 -28.97 -5.28 34.25
C MET A 39 -29.76 -6.59 34.39
N ARG A 40 -29.36 -7.65 33.66
CA ARG A 40 -30.01 -8.96 33.77
C ARG A 40 -29.70 -9.63 35.10
N ALA A 41 -28.45 -9.51 35.58
CA ALA A 41 -28.03 -10.04 36.87
C ALA A 41 -28.69 -9.32 38.04
N ALA A 42 -29.00 -8.04 37.89
CA ALA A 42 -29.75 -7.23 38.85
C ALA A 42 -31.29 -7.40 38.76
N GLU A 43 -31.78 -8.28 37.87
CA GLU A 43 -33.21 -8.51 37.59
C GLU A 43 -33.97 -7.25 37.11
N GLU A 44 -33.26 -6.23 36.64
CA GLU A 44 -33.83 -4.97 36.13
C GLU A 44 -34.52 -5.13 34.76
N ILE A 45 -34.16 -6.19 34.03
CA ILE A 45 -34.74 -6.53 32.73
C ILE A 45 -35.23 -7.97 32.69
N SER A 46 -36.32 -8.16 31.94
CA SER A 46 -36.89 -9.48 31.69
C SER A 46 -35.98 -10.33 30.78
N GLU A 47 -36.21 -11.64 30.78
CA GLU A 47 -35.47 -12.57 29.93
C GLU A 47 -35.68 -12.27 28.44
N GLU A 48 -36.90 -11.89 28.05
CA GLU A 48 -37.23 -11.61 26.65
C GLU A 48 -36.59 -10.31 26.16
N GLU A 49 -36.54 -9.27 27.00
CA GLU A 49 -35.83 -8.03 26.71
C GLU A 49 -34.32 -8.25 26.60
N PHE A 50 -33.75 -9.08 27.48
CA PHE A 50 -32.35 -9.46 27.41
C PHE A 50 -32.04 -10.22 26.12
N ARG A 51 -32.88 -11.19 25.74
CA ARG A 51 -32.71 -11.99 24.53
C ARG A 51 -32.73 -11.14 23.26
N THR A 52 -33.66 -10.20 23.20
CA THR A 52 -33.79 -9.26 22.06
C THR A 52 -32.55 -8.38 21.93
N LYS A 53 -32.16 -7.71 23.01
CA LYS A 53 -30.98 -6.82 23.03
C LYS A 53 -29.67 -7.58 22.76
N LYS A 54 -29.55 -8.82 23.25
CA LYS A 54 -28.41 -9.69 22.98
C LYS A 54 -28.28 -9.99 21.49
N LEU A 55 -29.37 -10.32 20.80
CA LEU A 55 -29.34 -10.64 19.37
C LEU A 55 -28.92 -9.43 18.53
N GLU A 56 -29.42 -8.24 18.86
CA GLU A 56 -29.03 -6.99 18.19
C GLU A 56 -27.53 -6.70 18.38
N LEU A 57 -27.03 -6.75 19.61
CA LEU A 57 -25.62 -6.50 19.90
C LEU A 57 -24.68 -7.54 19.29
N LEU A 58 -25.09 -8.80 19.18
CA LEU A 58 -24.30 -9.84 18.50
C LEU A 58 -24.25 -9.62 16.99
N LYS A 59 -25.33 -9.14 16.38
CA LYS A 59 -25.35 -8.76 14.96
C LYS A 59 -24.43 -7.57 14.69
N ASP A 60 -24.48 -6.56 15.55
CA ASP A 60 -23.59 -5.39 15.46
C ASP A 60 -22.13 -5.77 15.63
N LYS A 61 -21.82 -6.67 16.57
CA LYS A 61 -20.48 -7.24 16.74
C LYS A 61 -20.01 -7.91 15.45
N HIS A 62 -20.84 -8.79 14.85
CA HIS A 62 -20.45 -9.53 13.66
C HIS A 62 -20.19 -8.60 12.47
N ARG A 63 -21.04 -7.60 12.26
CA ARG A 63 -20.85 -6.56 11.25
C ARG A 63 -19.52 -5.81 11.44
N LEU A 64 -19.15 -5.49 12.69
CA LEU A 64 -17.89 -4.80 12.98
C LEU A 64 -16.67 -5.71 12.72
N GLU A 65 -16.76 -7.00 13.04
CA GLU A 65 -15.71 -7.98 12.74
C GLU A 65 -15.48 -8.13 11.23
N GLU A 66 -16.54 -8.18 10.42
CA GLU A 66 -16.43 -8.20 8.95
C GLU A 66 -15.74 -6.94 8.42
N LEU A 67 -16.14 -5.76 8.88
CA LEU A 67 -15.53 -4.49 8.49
C LEU A 67 -14.05 -4.37 8.90
N MET A 68 -13.66 -4.99 10.01
CA MET A 68 -12.26 -5.07 10.43
C MET A 68 -11.46 -6.02 9.55
N ASN A 69 -12.06 -7.13 9.10
CA ASN A 69 -11.43 -8.06 8.17
C ASN A 69 -11.22 -7.42 6.78
N ASP A 70 -12.21 -6.68 6.28
CA ASP A 70 -12.12 -5.94 5.02
C ASP A 70 -10.95 -4.94 4.99
N ASN A 71 -10.64 -4.31 6.12
CA ASN A 71 -9.49 -3.41 6.24
C ASN A 71 -8.16 -4.15 6.15
N GLY A 72 -8.10 -5.40 6.63
CA GLY A 72 -6.95 -6.29 6.43
C GLY A 72 -6.71 -6.58 4.95
N ASP A 73 -7.77 -6.93 4.22
CA ASP A 73 -7.70 -7.16 2.77
C ASP A 73 -7.27 -5.91 1.99
N GLN A 74 -7.69 -4.72 2.43
CA GLN A 74 -7.27 -3.47 1.81
C GLN A 74 -5.77 -3.20 1.99
N LEU A 75 -5.22 -3.50 3.17
CA LEU A 75 -3.78 -3.38 3.42
C LEU A 75 -2.98 -4.36 2.56
N GLU A 76 -3.44 -5.61 2.44
CA GLU A 76 -2.81 -6.60 1.58
C GLU A 76 -2.84 -6.17 0.11
N LYS A 77 -3.97 -5.65 -0.38
CA LYS A 77 -4.10 -5.11 -1.75
C LYS A 77 -3.14 -3.95 -2.00
N LEU A 78 -2.94 -3.05 -1.02
CA LEU A 78 -1.96 -1.97 -1.14
C LEU A 78 -0.54 -2.52 -1.25
N LEU A 79 -0.18 -3.53 -0.45
CA LEU A 79 1.14 -4.16 -0.49
C LEU A 79 1.39 -4.84 -1.85
N ILE A 80 0.44 -5.65 -2.32
CA ILE A 80 0.50 -6.33 -3.63
C ILE A 80 0.63 -5.31 -4.76
N LYS A 81 -0.09 -4.19 -4.69
CA LYS A 81 0.00 -3.12 -5.69
C LYS A 81 1.39 -2.48 -5.70
N ALA A 82 1.95 -2.17 -4.53
CA ALA A 82 3.29 -1.62 -4.42
C ALA A 82 4.34 -2.60 -4.98
N GLU A 83 4.26 -3.87 -4.61
CA GLU A 83 5.14 -4.92 -5.10
C GLU A 83 5.10 -5.05 -6.63
N LYS A 84 3.90 -5.07 -7.23
CA LYS A 84 3.74 -5.12 -8.69
C LYS A 84 4.43 -3.94 -9.39
N ILE A 85 4.30 -2.73 -8.85
CA ILE A 85 4.92 -1.52 -9.41
C ILE A 85 6.44 -1.62 -9.36
N PHE A 86 7.01 -2.06 -8.23
CA PHE A 86 8.46 -2.20 -8.08
C PHE A 86 9.03 -3.32 -8.96
N ASN A 87 8.41 -4.50 -8.94
CA ASN A 87 8.82 -5.63 -9.78
C ASN A 87 8.77 -5.26 -11.27
N PHE A 88 7.75 -4.51 -11.69
CA PHE A 88 7.68 -4.00 -13.06
C PHE A 88 8.82 -3.02 -13.34
N ALA A 89 9.05 -2.03 -12.47
CA ALA A 89 10.11 -1.03 -12.66
C ALA A 89 11.52 -1.65 -12.75
N GLU A 90 11.76 -2.75 -12.04
CA GLU A 90 13.03 -3.49 -12.05
C GLU A 90 13.18 -4.32 -13.34
N THR A 91 12.17 -5.12 -13.69
CA THR A 91 12.30 -6.16 -14.71
C THR A 91 11.93 -5.71 -16.13
N ALA A 92 11.08 -4.68 -16.27
CA ALA A 92 10.51 -4.28 -17.56
C ALA A 92 11.58 -3.95 -18.62
N LYS A 93 12.68 -3.29 -18.22
CA LYS A 93 13.74 -2.91 -19.17
C LYS A 93 14.46 -4.13 -19.74
N ALA A 94 14.86 -5.07 -18.88
CA ALA A 94 15.55 -6.29 -19.31
C ALA A 94 14.62 -7.18 -20.14
N GLY A 95 13.37 -7.33 -19.70
CA GLY A 95 12.34 -8.09 -20.41
C GLY A 95 12.01 -7.52 -21.78
N PHE A 96 11.99 -6.19 -21.94
CA PHE A 96 11.73 -5.56 -23.25
C PHE A 96 12.91 -5.71 -24.22
N ALA A 97 14.15 -5.73 -23.72
CA ALA A 97 15.34 -5.86 -24.56
C ALA A 97 15.57 -7.29 -25.06
N ALA A 98 15.26 -8.30 -24.23
CA ALA A 98 15.50 -9.71 -24.53
C ALA A 98 14.24 -10.48 -24.98
N GLY A 99 13.06 -9.87 -24.87
CA GLY A 99 11.77 -10.54 -25.04
C GLY A 99 11.28 -10.67 -26.49
N SER A 100 10.30 -11.54 -26.69
CA SER A 100 9.56 -11.67 -27.96
C SER A 100 8.65 -10.46 -28.21
N PRO A 101 8.18 -10.23 -29.45
CA PRO A 101 7.22 -9.17 -29.76
C PRO A 101 5.97 -9.18 -28.85
N GLU A 102 5.48 -10.36 -28.47
CA GLU A 102 4.34 -10.56 -27.57
C GLU A 102 4.67 -10.20 -26.11
N GLN A 103 5.90 -10.48 -25.66
CA GLN A 103 6.36 -10.03 -24.34
C GLN A 103 6.54 -8.52 -24.32
N CYS A 104 7.14 -7.93 -25.35
CA CYS A 104 7.28 -6.48 -25.50
C CYS A 104 5.91 -5.79 -25.51
N LYS A 105 4.92 -6.36 -26.20
CA LYS A 105 3.55 -5.82 -26.22
C LYS A 105 2.90 -5.85 -24.82
N ARG A 106 3.11 -6.91 -24.04
CA ARG A 106 2.61 -7.00 -22.66
C ARG A 106 3.28 -5.96 -21.76
N ILE A 107 4.61 -5.85 -21.82
CA ILE A 107 5.36 -4.85 -21.06
C ILE A 107 4.90 -3.42 -21.40
N LEU A 108 4.61 -3.13 -22.67
CA LEU A 108 4.09 -1.82 -23.08
C LEU A 108 2.66 -1.56 -22.56
N ALA A 109 1.82 -2.59 -22.50
CA ALA A 109 0.48 -2.48 -21.92
C ALA A 109 0.53 -2.24 -20.40
N ASP A 110 1.47 -2.87 -19.71
CA ASP A 110 1.68 -2.70 -18.27
C ASP A 110 2.39 -1.37 -17.93
N LEU A 111 3.17 -0.81 -18.87
CA LEU A 111 3.86 0.48 -18.71
C LEU A 111 2.88 1.66 -18.64
N GLY A 112 1.74 1.55 -19.33
CA GLY A 112 0.79 2.65 -19.43
C GLY A 112 -0.36 2.42 -20.40
N SER A 113 -1.19 3.45 -20.52
CA SER A 113 -2.41 3.44 -21.31
C SER A 113 -2.29 4.33 -22.56
N ASN A 114 -3.34 4.34 -23.39
CA ASN A 114 -3.43 5.17 -24.60
C ASN A 114 -2.27 4.97 -25.58
N LEU A 115 -1.93 3.70 -25.87
CA LEU A 115 -0.90 3.37 -26.85
C LEU A 115 -1.37 3.76 -28.27
N GLN A 116 -0.79 4.82 -28.81
CA GLN A 116 -1.09 5.31 -30.16
C GLN A 116 0.17 5.31 -31.00
N LEU A 117 0.10 4.70 -32.19
CA LEU A 117 1.19 4.72 -33.16
C LEU A 117 0.80 5.63 -34.33
N HIS A 118 1.48 6.77 -34.44
CA HIS A 118 1.27 7.73 -35.52
C HIS A 118 2.64 8.12 -36.10
N ASP A 119 2.80 8.09 -37.42
CA ASP A 119 4.07 8.42 -38.12
C ASP A 119 5.30 7.71 -37.56
N ARG A 120 5.18 6.41 -37.24
CA ARG A 120 6.24 5.60 -36.59
C ARG A 120 6.69 6.13 -35.21
N LYS A 121 5.93 7.04 -34.59
CA LYS A 121 6.09 7.50 -33.22
C LYS A 121 5.05 6.85 -32.33
N LEU A 122 5.52 6.19 -31.27
CA LEU A 122 4.67 5.58 -30.26
C LEU A 122 4.43 6.60 -29.14
N SER A 123 3.17 6.94 -28.91
CA SER A 123 2.71 7.78 -27.81
C SER A 123 2.05 6.92 -26.74
N ILE A 124 2.45 7.08 -25.48
CA ILE A 124 1.93 6.30 -24.34
C ILE A 124 1.75 7.23 -23.14
N THR A 125 0.65 7.03 -22.41
CA THR A 125 0.43 7.64 -21.10
C THR A 125 0.95 6.71 -20.01
N ILE A 126 2.16 6.97 -19.53
CA ILE A 126 2.81 6.16 -18.48
C ILE A 126 2.05 6.32 -17.16
N GLU A 127 1.91 5.22 -16.41
CA GLU A 127 1.28 5.27 -15.09
C GLU A 127 2.03 6.19 -14.11
N LYS A 128 1.26 6.95 -13.31
CA LYS A 128 1.80 7.93 -12.35
C LYS A 128 2.85 7.35 -11.38
N PRO A 129 2.68 6.14 -10.81
CA PRO A 129 3.68 5.56 -9.92
C PRO A 129 5.05 5.37 -10.58
N LEU A 130 5.07 4.92 -11.83
CA LEU A 130 6.30 4.71 -12.59
C LEU A 130 6.98 6.05 -12.94
N VAL A 131 6.19 7.08 -13.24
CA VAL A 131 6.73 8.44 -13.44
C VAL A 131 7.38 8.98 -12.15
N ALA A 132 6.77 8.72 -10.99
CA ALA A 132 7.27 9.18 -9.69
C ALA A 132 8.59 8.51 -9.25
N LEU A 133 8.95 7.37 -9.87
CA LEU A 133 10.22 6.69 -9.67
C LEU A 133 11.37 7.27 -10.50
N LYS A 134 11.10 8.03 -11.58
CA LYS A 134 12.14 8.59 -12.46
C LYS A 134 13.21 9.42 -11.71
N PRO A 135 12.84 10.33 -10.77
CA PRO A 135 13.85 11.08 -10.03
C PRO A 135 14.71 10.19 -9.13
N ALA A 136 14.12 9.15 -8.54
CA ALA A 136 14.84 8.19 -7.71
C ALA A 136 15.83 7.37 -8.54
N ALA A 137 15.39 6.88 -9.69
CA ALA A 137 16.26 6.17 -10.63
C ALA A 137 17.42 7.04 -11.12
N LYS A 138 17.20 8.36 -11.31
CA LYS A 138 18.26 9.32 -11.65
C LYS A 138 19.24 9.49 -10.50
N ALA A 139 18.75 9.71 -9.27
CA ALA A 139 19.58 9.84 -8.09
C ALA A 139 20.43 8.58 -7.81
N VAL A 140 19.83 7.39 -7.93
CA VAL A 140 20.55 6.11 -7.82
C VAL A 140 21.63 6.01 -8.89
N LYS A 141 21.30 6.32 -10.16
CA LYS A 141 22.32 6.34 -11.23
C LYS A 141 23.45 7.32 -10.95
N GLU A 142 23.17 8.48 -10.35
CA GLU A 142 24.20 9.47 -9.99
C GLU A 142 25.08 9.00 -8.82
N ILE A 143 24.52 8.26 -7.86
CA ILE A 143 25.30 7.60 -6.79
C ILE A 143 26.22 6.53 -7.39
N HIS A 144 25.74 5.79 -8.40
CA HIS A 144 26.49 4.73 -9.07
C HIS A 144 27.39 5.22 -10.23
N ALA A 145 27.17 6.42 -10.76
CA ALA A 145 27.91 6.97 -11.90
C ALA A 145 29.41 7.22 -11.63
N PRO A 146 29.86 7.69 -10.44
CA PRO A 146 31.27 7.87 -10.15
C PRO A 146 32.00 6.59 -9.69
N LEU A 147 31.47 5.40 -9.97
CA LEU A 147 32.21 4.13 -9.83
C LEU A 147 33.22 3.94 -10.97
N GLU A 148 34.04 4.96 -11.25
CA GLU A 148 35.38 4.68 -11.78
C GLU A 148 36.09 3.77 -10.76
N PRO A 149 36.90 2.79 -11.20
CA PRO A 149 37.62 1.92 -10.29
C PRO A 149 38.61 2.76 -9.48
N ARG A 150 38.17 3.27 -8.32
CA ARG A 150 39.07 3.70 -7.27
C ARG A 150 39.76 2.43 -6.80
N LYS A 151 41.05 2.53 -6.52
CA LYS A 151 41.91 1.41 -6.09
C LYS A 151 41.37 0.60 -4.89
N ASN A 152 40.27 1.05 -4.25
CA ASN A 152 39.61 0.40 -3.13
C ASN A 152 38.11 0.25 -3.44
N GLU A 153 37.57 -0.95 -3.24
CA GLU A 153 36.14 -1.26 -3.35
C GLU A 153 35.35 -0.45 -2.30
N ILE A 154 34.21 0.13 -2.69
CA ILE A 154 33.28 0.79 -1.75
C ILE A 154 32.60 -0.31 -0.93
N THR A 155 32.59 -0.17 0.39
CA THR A 155 31.93 -1.17 1.26
C THR A 155 30.41 -0.99 1.25
N ALA A 156 29.66 -2.03 1.65
CA ALA A 156 28.20 -1.96 1.74
C ALA A 156 27.74 -0.82 2.66
N ASP A 157 28.43 -0.60 3.79
CA ASP A 157 28.14 0.45 4.77
C ASP A 157 28.33 1.85 4.19
N GLU A 158 29.37 2.05 3.37
CA GLU A 158 29.63 3.33 2.69
C GLU A 158 28.55 3.63 1.64
N LEU A 159 28.11 2.61 0.89
CA LEU A 159 27.03 2.74 -0.07
C LEU A 159 25.68 3.04 0.61
N GLU A 160 25.39 2.38 1.73
CA GLU A 160 24.20 2.63 2.55
C GLU A 160 24.20 4.07 3.09
N GLY A 161 25.35 4.56 3.57
CA GLY A 161 25.50 5.96 3.99
C GLY A 161 25.23 6.98 2.88
N LEU A 162 25.64 6.70 1.63
CA LEU A 162 25.36 7.54 0.47
C LEU A 162 23.86 7.56 0.10
N TYR A 163 23.17 6.43 0.22
CA TYR A 163 21.73 6.37 0.02
C TYR A 163 20.95 7.09 1.11
N ALA A 164 21.31 6.91 2.38
CA ALA A 164 20.68 7.57 3.52
C ALA A 164 20.88 9.09 3.52
N SER A 165 21.98 9.56 2.93
CA SER A 165 22.25 10.99 2.76
C SER A 165 21.51 11.61 1.56
N ASN A 166 20.85 10.81 0.72
CA ASN A 166 20.18 11.29 -0.49
C ASN A 166 18.68 11.58 -0.23
N PRO A 167 18.25 12.86 -0.26
CA PRO A 167 16.89 13.24 0.09
C PRO A 167 15.82 12.76 -0.91
N ILE A 168 16.23 12.25 -2.07
CA ILE A 168 15.32 11.73 -3.09
C ILE A 168 15.08 10.24 -2.90
N VAL A 169 16.11 9.49 -2.50
CA VAL A 169 16.05 8.03 -2.31
C VAL A 169 15.50 7.71 -0.92
N LEU A 170 16.13 8.25 0.13
CA LEU A 170 15.75 8.12 1.54
C LEU A 170 16.01 9.45 2.26
N PRO A 171 15.09 10.44 2.24
CA PRO A 171 15.06 11.48 3.25
C PRO A 171 14.57 10.82 4.54
N GLY A 172 15.35 11.03 5.61
CA GLY A 172 14.95 10.71 6.98
C GLY A 172 13.71 11.45 7.44
#